data_AF-A0A0D1AAY3-F1
#
_entry.id   AF-A0A0D1AAY3-F1
#
_cell.length_a   1.000
_cell.length_b   1.000
_cell.length_c   1.000
_cell.angle_alpha   90.00
_cell.angle_beta   90.00
_cell.angle_gamma   90.00
#
_symmetry.space_group_name_H-M   'P 1'
#
loop_
_entity.id
_entity.type
_entity.pdbx_description
1 polymer ?
#
loop_
_entity_poly.entity_id
_entity_poly.type
_entity_poly.pdbx_seq_one_letter_code
_entity_poly.pdbx_strand_id
1 'polypeptide(L)'
;MKTLVIVAHPKLAESTTQQLLKQSIATYENVTWHPLTELIDVVQERQLLRQADRIIFQFPLYWYSAPALLKQWQDKVLTTKFATGSSFSLAHKELGLVVSTGSASKTFQPGAAEQFTMAEILRPYEALANKTHMKYLSPLVIYQFPYLTKIEQQRLYATYQQYAANSKFDHFAGQEEWINSQLKRKINTTKKAATQQSLQQIQAVLQSNEDTLADLAMTVEMMKQDEDD
;
A
#
# COMPACT_ATOMS: atom_id res chain seq x y z
N MET A 1 -3.41 -3.17 13.80
CA MET A 1 -3.16 -2.04 12.88
C MET A 1 -4.45 -1.68 12.15
N LYS A 2 -4.88 -0.43 12.23
CA LYS A 2 -6.00 0.14 11.47
C LYS A 2 -5.46 0.98 10.31
N THR A 3 -6.01 0.79 9.12
CA THR A 3 -5.60 1.52 7.91
C THR A 3 -6.75 2.37 7.40
N LEU A 4 -6.51 3.66 7.15
CA LEU A 4 -7.45 4.56 6.48
C LEU A 4 -6.97 4.81 5.05
N VAL A 5 -7.75 4.38 4.07
CA VAL A 5 -7.51 4.63 2.64
C VAL A 5 -8.37 5.81 2.20
N ILE A 6 -7.75 6.97 2.02
CA ILE A 6 -8.40 8.18 1.53
C ILE A 6 -8.36 8.16 0.00
N VAL A 7 -9.52 8.00 -0.64
CA VAL A 7 -9.64 7.93 -2.09
C VAL A 7 -10.05 9.27 -2.67
N ALA A 8 -9.13 9.91 -3.37
CA ALA A 8 -9.38 11.16 -4.09
C ALA A 8 -9.50 10.90 -5.58
N HIS A 9 -10.74 10.69 -6.06
CA HIS A 9 -11.02 10.47 -7.47
C HIS A 9 -12.30 11.23 -7.88
N PRO A 10 -12.24 12.23 -8.79
CA PRO A 10 -13.38 13.11 -9.07
C PRO A 10 -14.58 12.36 -9.69
N LYS A 11 -14.31 11.33 -10.50
CA LYS A 11 -15.34 10.48 -11.13
C LYS A 11 -15.29 9.05 -10.64
N LEU A 12 -15.42 8.84 -9.34
CA LEU A 12 -15.22 7.53 -8.71
C LEU A 12 -16.20 6.45 -9.19
N ALA A 13 -17.44 6.84 -9.50
CA ALA A 13 -18.47 5.92 -9.99
C ALA A 13 -18.13 5.31 -11.36
N GLU A 14 -17.38 6.03 -12.19
CA GLU A 14 -16.98 5.60 -13.54
C GLU A 14 -15.67 4.80 -13.54
N SER A 15 -14.99 4.72 -12.40
CA SER A 15 -13.63 4.19 -12.32
C SER A 15 -13.59 2.70 -11.99
N THR A 16 -13.52 1.86 -13.03
CA THR A 16 -13.40 0.40 -12.89
C THR A 16 -12.22 -0.01 -12.01
N THR A 17 -11.06 0.64 -12.18
CA THR A 17 -9.85 0.41 -11.36
C THR A 17 -10.14 0.57 -9.88
N GLN A 18 -10.80 1.66 -9.49
CA GLN A 18 -11.04 1.98 -8.08
C GLN A 18 -12.06 1.04 -7.45
N GLN A 19 -13.09 0.63 -8.20
CA GLN A 19 -14.07 -0.35 -7.73
C GLN A 19 -13.44 -1.72 -7.48
N LEU A 20 -12.54 -2.16 -8.36
CA LEU A 20 -11.82 -3.42 -8.20
C LEU A 20 -10.85 -3.38 -7.01
N LEU A 21 -10.11 -2.28 -6.84
CA LEU A 21 -9.27 -2.08 -5.66
C LEU A 21 -10.10 -2.09 -4.37
N LYS A 22 -11.24 -1.40 -4.34
CA LYS A 22 -12.18 -1.43 -3.20
C LYS A 22 -12.62 -2.85 -2.87
N GLN A 23 -13.04 -3.63 -3.87
CA GLN A 23 -13.47 -5.02 -3.68
C GLN A 23 -12.35 -5.89 -3.11
N SER A 24 -11.10 -5.68 -3.55
CA SER A 24 -9.97 -6.48 -3.09
C SER A 24 -9.71 -6.34 -1.58
N ILE A 25 -10.00 -5.19 -0.99
CA ILE A 25 -9.80 -4.95 0.46
C ILE A 25 -11.09 -5.07 1.29
N ALA A 26 -12.25 -5.33 0.66
CA ALA A 26 -13.54 -5.37 1.35
C ALA A 26 -13.65 -6.46 2.43
N THR A 27 -12.77 -7.46 2.41
CA THR A 27 -12.74 -8.55 3.40
C THR A 27 -11.90 -8.24 4.64
N TYR A 28 -11.25 -7.07 4.69
CA TYR A 28 -10.41 -6.63 5.81
C TYR A 28 -11.14 -5.59 6.65
N GLU A 29 -11.62 -6.01 7.83
CA GLU A 29 -12.35 -5.14 8.76
C GLU A 29 -11.49 -4.00 9.33
N ASN A 30 -10.17 -4.19 9.35
CA ASN A 30 -9.21 -3.21 9.84
C ASN A 30 -8.82 -2.16 8.78
N VAL A 31 -9.38 -2.22 7.56
CA VAL A 31 -9.13 -1.27 6.48
C VAL A 31 -10.40 -0.47 6.21
N THR A 32 -10.36 0.84 6.46
CA THR A 32 -11.45 1.76 6.15
C THR A 32 -11.19 2.40 4.79
N TRP A 33 -12.06 2.10 3.81
CA TRP A 33 -12.03 2.73 2.49
C TRP A 33 -12.92 3.97 2.48
N HIS A 34 -12.30 5.15 2.39
CA HIS A 34 -12.93 6.45 2.59
C HIS A 34 -12.83 7.33 1.34
N PRO A 35 -13.85 7.34 0.47
CA PRO A 35 -13.87 8.20 -0.70
C PRO A 35 -14.16 9.65 -0.33
N LEU A 36 -13.34 10.58 -0.82
CA LEU A 36 -13.54 11.99 -0.60
C LEU A 36 -14.71 12.51 -1.44
N THR A 37 -15.42 13.49 -0.88
CA THR A 37 -16.46 14.26 -1.55
C THR A 37 -16.11 15.75 -1.48
N GLU A 38 -16.79 16.59 -2.26
CA GLU A 38 -16.56 18.05 -2.25
C GLU A 38 -16.86 18.70 -0.89
N LEU A 39 -17.76 18.10 -0.12
CA LEU A 39 -18.11 18.53 1.23
C LEU A 39 -17.21 17.80 2.25
N ILE A 40 -16.23 18.52 2.76
CA ILE A 40 -15.26 18.00 3.73
C ILE A 40 -15.70 18.35 5.15
N ASP A 41 -16.12 17.35 5.93
CA ASP A 41 -16.31 17.49 7.38
C ASP A 41 -14.97 17.35 8.10
N VAL A 42 -14.32 18.49 8.37
CA VAL A 42 -12.99 18.53 8.99
C VAL A 42 -12.93 17.80 10.34
N VAL A 43 -14.03 17.77 11.11
CA VAL A 43 -14.03 17.11 12.43
C VAL A 43 -14.03 15.60 12.26
N GLN A 44 -14.88 15.09 11.36
CA GLN A 44 -14.94 13.67 11.03
C GLN A 44 -13.62 13.17 10.44
N GLU A 45 -13.04 13.90 9.48
CA GLU A 45 -11.77 13.54 8.85
C GLU A 45 -10.64 13.42 9.88
N ARG A 46 -10.55 14.39 10.80
CA ARG A 46 -9.54 14.35 11.88
C ARG A 46 -9.77 13.20 12.85
N GLN A 47 -11.02 12.83 13.12
CA GLN A 47 -11.33 11.68 13.94
C GLN A 47 -10.87 10.37 13.28
N LEU A 48 -11.13 10.20 11.98
CA LEU A 48 -10.66 9.04 11.22
C LEU A 48 -9.12 8.95 11.24
N LEU A 49 -8.42 10.08 11.02
CA LEU A 49 -6.95 10.13 11.07
C LEU A 49 -6.37 9.73 12.43
N ARG A 50 -7.03 10.12 13.53
CA ARG A 50 -6.57 9.73 14.88
C ARG A 50 -6.69 8.23 15.13
N GLN A 51 -7.74 7.61 14.59
CA GLN A 51 -8.02 6.18 14.77
C GLN A 51 -7.16 5.27 13.87
N ALA A 52 -6.53 5.81 12.84
CA ALA A 52 -5.71 5.06 11.90
C ALA A 52 -4.25 5.00 12.35
N ASP A 53 -3.59 3.86 12.14
CA ASP A 53 -2.14 3.68 12.31
C ASP A 53 -1.42 3.94 10.99
N ARG A 54 -2.04 3.54 9.87
CA ARG A 54 -1.57 3.77 8.50
C ARG A 54 -2.60 4.60 7.74
N ILE A 55 -2.12 5.63 7.04
CA ILE A 55 -2.93 6.50 6.19
C ILE A 55 -2.43 6.32 4.75
N ILE A 56 -3.34 6.00 3.83
CA ILE A 56 -3.03 5.82 2.42
C ILE A 56 -3.76 6.88 1.61
N PHE A 57 -3.04 7.66 0.83
CA PHE A 57 -3.64 8.51 -0.20
C PHE A 57 -3.72 7.74 -1.52
N GLN A 58 -4.93 7.54 -2.01
CA GLN A 58 -5.20 6.82 -3.24
C GLN A 58 -5.82 7.74 -4.29
N PHE A 59 -5.14 7.93 -5.43
CA PHE A 59 -5.58 8.88 -6.45
C PHE A 59 -5.03 8.55 -7.85
N PRO A 60 -5.72 8.98 -8.92
CA PRO A 60 -5.13 9.01 -10.25
C PRO A 60 -4.14 10.17 -10.39
N LEU A 61 -3.02 9.94 -11.07
CA LEU A 61 -2.03 10.97 -11.36
C LEU A 61 -2.57 11.91 -12.46
N TYR A 62 -2.99 13.11 -12.08
CA TYR A 62 -3.47 14.15 -12.99
C TYR A 62 -2.42 15.25 -13.07
N TRP A 63 -1.89 15.47 -14.28
CA TRP A 63 -0.84 16.46 -14.51
C TRP A 63 0.29 16.38 -13.48
N TYR A 64 0.80 15.17 -13.27
CA TYR A 64 1.89 14.87 -12.33
C TYR A 64 1.58 15.19 -10.85
N SER A 65 0.30 15.30 -10.48
CA SER A 65 -0.12 15.51 -9.10
C SER A 65 -1.43 14.78 -8.79
N ALA A 66 -1.92 14.89 -7.55
CA ALA A 66 -3.24 14.39 -7.20
C ALA A 66 -4.34 15.32 -7.72
N PRO A 67 -5.59 14.82 -7.87
CA PRO A 67 -6.73 15.68 -8.16
C PRO A 67 -6.90 16.77 -7.11
N ALA A 68 -7.44 17.92 -7.52
CA ALA A 68 -7.64 19.09 -6.65
C ALA A 68 -8.36 18.75 -5.33
N LEU A 69 -9.25 17.75 -5.37
CA LEU A 69 -9.97 17.24 -4.20
C LEU A 69 -9.04 16.83 -3.05
N LEU A 70 -7.92 16.14 -3.34
CA LEU A 70 -6.97 15.75 -2.30
C LEU A 70 -6.24 16.97 -1.74
N LYS A 71 -5.89 17.94 -2.59
CA LYS A 71 -5.22 19.16 -2.14
C LYS A 71 -6.14 20.01 -1.25
N GLN A 72 -7.40 20.15 -1.64
CA GLN A 72 -8.41 20.85 -0.84
C GLN A 72 -8.63 20.17 0.52
N TRP A 73 -8.66 18.83 0.54
CA TRP A 73 -8.73 18.06 1.78
C TRP A 73 -7.50 18.29 2.66
N GLN A 74 -6.29 18.24 2.10
CA GLN A 74 -5.05 18.51 2.84
C GLN A 74 -5.09 19.91 3.48
N ASP A 75 -5.47 20.93 2.73
CA ASP A 75 -5.47 22.32 3.21
C ASP A 75 -6.49 22.57 4.34
N LYS A 76 -7.66 21.90 4.29
CA LYS A 76 -8.70 22.03 5.33
C LYS A 76 -8.41 21.17 6.56
N VAL A 77 -7.95 19.93 6.36
CA VAL A 77 -7.83 18.92 7.43
C VAL A 77 -6.49 19.06 8.15
N LEU A 78 -5.39 19.18 7.41
CA LEU A 78 -4.00 19.17 7.91
C LEU A 78 -3.51 20.55 8.37
N THR A 79 -4.31 21.23 9.18
CA THR A 79 -3.91 22.53 9.74
C THR A 79 -2.72 22.41 10.69
N THR A 80 -1.95 23.49 10.84
CA THR A 80 -0.80 23.56 11.77
C THR A 80 -1.15 23.10 13.18
N LYS A 81 -2.35 23.46 13.70
CA LYS A 81 -2.78 23.06 15.05
C LYS A 81 -3.06 21.56 15.22
N PHE A 82 -3.25 20.83 14.12
CA PHE A 82 -3.58 19.40 14.13
C PHE A 82 -2.37 18.55 13.72
N ALA A 83 -1.80 18.83 12.55
CA ALA A 83 -0.78 17.98 11.93
C ALA A 83 0.63 18.27 12.45
N THR A 84 0.87 19.47 13.00
CA THR A 84 2.19 19.91 13.49
C THR A 84 2.06 20.64 14.84
N GLY A 85 3.00 21.52 15.18
CA GLY A 85 2.93 22.38 16.36
C GLY A 85 3.01 21.60 17.66
N SER A 86 2.11 21.86 18.61
CA SER A 86 2.07 21.13 19.88
C SER A 86 1.31 19.82 19.83
N SER A 87 0.53 19.55 18.77
CA SER A 87 -0.34 18.39 18.71
C SER A 87 0.31 17.18 18.05
N PHE A 88 1.00 17.37 16.92
CA PHE A 88 1.58 16.30 16.10
C PHE A 88 0.67 15.05 16.00
N SER A 89 -0.62 15.24 15.69
CA SER A 89 -1.63 14.15 15.72
C SER A 89 -1.33 13.00 14.76
N LEU A 90 -0.39 13.19 13.84
CA LEU A 90 0.01 12.21 12.83
C LEU A 90 1.39 11.57 13.10
N ALA A 91 2.10 11.98 14.15
CA ALA A 91 3.42 11.44 14.43
C ALA A 91 3.39 9.92 14.64
N HIS A 92 4.46 9.26 14.18
CA HIS A 92 4.67 7.80 14.23
C HIS A 92 3.68 6.96 13.41
N LYS A 93 2.70 7.58 12.73
CA LYS A 93 1.84 6.90 11.77
C LYS A 93 2.55 6.70 10.45
N GLU A 94 2.04 5.80 9.63
CA GLU A 94 2.58 5.54 8.30
C GLU A 94 1.81 6.30 7.22
N LEU A 95 2.53 6.89 6.25
CA LEU A 95 1.94 7.47 5.05
C LEU A 95 2.29 6.62 3.84
N GLY A 96 1.27 6.01 3.22
CA GLY A 96 1.38 5.31 1.95
C GLY A 96 0.72 6.08 0.81
N LEU A 97 1.16 5.82 -0.42
CA LEU A 97 0.56 6.37 -1.63
C LEU A 97 0.18 5.24 -2.59
N VAL A 98 -1.03 5.31 -3.13
CA VAL A 98 -1.52 4.41 -4.19
C VAL A 98 -1.90 5.26 -5.39
N VAL A 99 -1.03 5.28 -6.40
CA VAL A 99 -1.13 6.22 -7.52
C VAL A 99 -1.37 5.47 -8.81
N SER A 100 -2.47 5.74 -9.50
CA SER A 100 -2.74 5.14 -10.82
C SER A 100 -2.41 6.10 -11.96
N THR A 101 -1.73 5.62 -13.00
CA THR A 101 -1.36 6.42 -14.18
C THR A 101 -1.59 5.65 -15.49
N GLY A 102 -1.88 6.40 -16.56
CA GLY A 102 -1.97 5.86 -17.93
C GLY A 102 -0.61 5.69 -18.62
N SER A 103 0.44 6.33 -18.11
CA SER A 103 1.80 6.20 -18.65
C SER A 103 2.44 4.88 -18.22
N ALA A 104 3.39 4.36 -19.02
CA ALA A 104 4.13 3.14 -18.69
C ALA A 104 5.19 3.43 -17.62
N SER A 105 5.60 2.45 -16.80
CA SER A 105 6.63 2.70 -15.79
C SER A 105 7.96 3.16 -16.41
N LYS A 106 8.34 2.59 -17.57
CA LYS A 106 9.57 2.91 -18.31
C LYS A 106 9.69 4.36 -18.77
N THR A 107 8.60 5.13 -18.75
CA THR A 107 8.63 6.54 -19.15
C THR A 107 9.07 7.47 -18.02
N PHE A 108 8.98 7.02 -16.76
CA PHE A 108 9.31 7.79 -15.55
C PHE A 108 10.78 7.62 -15.16
N GLN A 109 11.68 8.14 -15.98
CA GLN A 109 13.13 8.16 -15.71
C GLN A 109 13.82 9.21 -16.58
N PRO A 110 15.02 9.69 -16.17
CA PRO A 110 15.82 10.60 -16.98
C PRO A 110 16.07 10.05 -18.38
N GLY A 111 15.89 10.89 -19.41
CA GLY A 111 16.08 10.50 -20.81
C GLY A 111 14.90 9.76 -21.45
N ALA A 112 13.84 9.43 -20.69
CA ALA A 112 12.58 8.91 -21.24
C ALA A 112 11.52 10.02 -21.34
N ALA A 113 10.32 9.69 -21.83
CA ALA A 113 9.30 10.70 -22.17
C ALA A 113 8.90 11.62 -21.01
N GLU A 114 8.80 11.11 -19.77
CA GLU A 114 8.38 11.92 -18.61
C GLU A 114 9.54 12.64 -17.92
N GLN A 115 10.80 12.29 -18.25
CA GLN A 115 12.06 12.85 -17.72
C GLN A 115 12.31 12.69 -16.21
N PHE A 116 11.29 12.40 -15.40
CA PHE A 116 11.36 12.31 -13.95
C PHE A 116 10.91 10.95 -13.45
N THR A 117 11.52 10.50 -12.35
CA THR A 117 11.07 9.31 -11.62
C THR A 117 9.79 9.58 -10.85
N MET A 118 9.07 8.50 -10.53
CA MET A 118 7.88 8.64 -9.70
C MET A 118 8.19 9.11 -8.27
N ALA A 119 9.38 8.79 -7.75
CA ALA A 119 9.82 9.30 -6.46
C ALA A 119 9.97 10.83 -6.47
N GLU A 120 10.51 11.40 -7.56
CA GLU A 120 10.65 12.85 -7.74
C GLU A 120 9.29 13.55 -7.83
N ILE A 121 8.38 13.01 -8.64
CA ILE A 121 7.04 13.57 -8.81
C ILE A 121 6.25 13.56 -7.49
N LEU A 122 6.43 12.53 -6.65
CA LEU A 122 5.72 12.37 -5.38
C LEU A 122 6.42 13.01 -4.18
N ARG A 123 7.52 13.75 -4.38
CA ARG A 123 8.26 14.46 -3.30
C ARG A 123 7.39 15.29 -2.36
N PRO A 124 6.35 16.03 -2.80
CA PRO A 124 5.54 16.84 -1.89
C PRO A 124 4.89 16.02 -0.76
N TYR A 125 4.54 14.76 -1.02
CA TYR A 125 3.95 13.86 -0.02
C TYR A 125 4.99 13.29 0.94
N GLU A 126 6.21 13.06 0.48
CA GLU A 126 7.31 12.69 1.39
C GLU A 126 7.67 13.87 2.30
N ALA A 127 7.73 15.09 1.73
CA ALA A 127 7.95 16.30 2.51
C ALA A 127 6.83 16.50 3.56
N LEU A 128 5.58 16.20 3.19
CA LEU A 128 4.45 16.19 4.13
C LEU A 128 4.69 15.18 5.27
N ALA A 129 5.01 13.93 4.97
CA ALA A 129 5.26 12.89 5.98
C ALA A 129 6.40 13.30 6.93
N ASN A 130 7.51 13.82 6.38
CA ASN A 130 8.64 14.28 7.17
C ASN A 130 8.24 15.43 8.10
N LYS A 131 7.44 16.38 7.60
CA LYS A 131 6.98 17.52 8.39
C LYS A 131 6.03 17.13 9.53
N THR A 132 5.27 16.05 9.36
CA THR A 132 4.31 15.54 10.34
C THR A 132 4.84 14.36 11.17
N HIS A 133 6.14 14.02 11.04
CA HIS A 133 6.79 12.89 11.70
C HIS A 133 6.13 11.52 11.42
N MET A 134 5.60 11.37 10.21
CA MET A 134 5.10 10.09 9.71
C MET A 134 6.23 9.29 9.06
N LYS A 135 6.12 7.96 9.09
CA LYS A 135 6.97 7.07 8.29
C LYS A 135 6.44 7.03 6.85
N TYR A 136 7.20 7.54 5.91
CA TYR A 136 6.84 7.49 4.49
C TYR A 136 7.11 6.09 3.92
N LEU A 137 6.07 5.44 3.38
CA LEU A 137 6.18 4.13 2.75
C LEU A 137 6.48 4.27 1.26
N SER A 138 7.15 3.26 0.68
CA SER A 138 7.33 3.19 -0.77
C SER A 138 5.97 3.29 -1.47
N PRO A 139 5.78 4.20 -2.44
CA PRO A 139 4.53 4.32 -3.18
C PRO A 139 4.20 3.06 -3.98
N LEU A 140 2.93 2.67 -3.97
CA LEU A 140 2.39 1.67 -4.89
C LEU A 140 1.85 2.37 -6.13
N VAL A 141 2.62 2.34 -7.22
CA VAL A 141 2.23 2.94 -8.49
C VAL A 141 1.63 1.89 -9.43
N ILE A 142 0.44 2.18 -9.94
CA ILE A 142 -0.33 1.33 -10.85
C ILE A 142 -0.25 1.93 -12.24
N TYR A 143 0.61 1.35 -13.08
CA TYR A 143 0.78 1.76 -14.47
C TYR A 143 -0.19 1.00 -15.37
N GLN A 144 -0.87 1.72 -16.27
CA GLN A 144 -1.57 1.10 -17.39
C GLN A 144 -2.57 0.00 -17.00
N PHE A 145 -3.29 0.19 -15.88
CA PHE A 145 -4.20 -0.81 -15.32
C PHE A 145 -5.15 -1.48 -16.35
N PRO A 146 -5.79 -0.73 -17.28
CA PRO A 146 -6.67 -1.34 -18.29
C PRO A 146 -5.98 -2.32 -19.24
N TYR A 147 -4.66 -2.21 -19.40
CA TYR A 147 -3.85 -3.04 -20.30
C TYR A 147 -3.21 -4.25 -19.60
N LEU A 148 -3.36 -4.37 -18.27
CA LEU A 148 -2.84 -5.50 -17.52
C LEU A 148 -3.60 -6.78 -17.86
N THR A 149 -2.87 -7.88 -17.99
CA THR A 149 -3.45 -9.23 -18.07
C THR A 149 -4.16 -9.59 -16.77
N LYS A 150 -5.04 -10.59 -16.82
CA LYS A 150 -5.72 -11.09 -15.61
C LYS A 150 -4.74 -11.51 -14.51
N ILE A 151 -3.61 -12.12 -14.87
CA ILE A 151 -2.60 -12.55 -13.90
C ILE A 151 -1.93 -11.34 -13.24
N GLU A 152 -1.56 -10.34 -14.02
CA GLU A 152 -0.96 -9.11 -13.49
C GLU A 152 -1.93 -8.34 -12.59
N GLN A 153 -3.21 -8.28 -12.95
CA GLN A 153 -4.25 -7.70 -12.09
C GLN A 153 -4.35 -8.45 -10.76
N GLN A 154 -4.36 -9.78 -10.77
CA GLN A 154 -4.39 -10.59 -9.54
C GLN A 154 -3.16 -10.36 -8.66
N ARG A 155 -1.96 -10.27 -9.25
CA ARG A 155 -0.74 -9.93 -8.53
C ARG A 155 -0.84 -8.54 -7.90
N LEU A 156 -1.30 -7.55 -8.66
CA LEU A 156 -1.52 -6.20 -8.16
C LEU A 156 -2.51 -6.18 -6.99
N TYR A 157 -3.61 -6.94 -7.05
CA TYR A 157 -4.54 -7.02 -5.93
C TYR A 157 -3.89 -7.61 -4.69
N ALA A 158 -3.07 -8.66 -4.82
CA ALA A 158 -2.33 -9.21 -3.69
C ALA A 158 -1.36 -8.17 -3.11
N THR A 159 -0.63 -7.45 -3.95
CA THR A 159 0.26 -6.36 -3.51
C THR A 159 -0.51 -5.25 -2.79
N TYR A 160 -1.65 -4.82 -3.34
CA TYR A 160 -2.49 -3.78 -2.75
C TYR A 160 -3.11 -4.22 -1.42
N GLN A 161 -3.54 -5.48 -1.30
CA GLN A 161 -4.02 -6.06 -0.06
C GLN A 161 -2.92 -6.08 1.01
N GLN A 162 -1.69 -6.47 0.66
CA GLN A 162 -0.56 -6.38 1.56
C GLN A 162 -0.28 -4.92 1.98
N TYR A 163 -0.27 -4.01 1.02
CA TYR A 163 -0.04 -2.59 1.26
C TYR A 163 -1.05 -2.00 2.24
N ALA A 164 -2.33 -2.42 2.16
CA ALA A 164 -3.38 -1.92 3.03
C ALA A 164 -3.47 -2.66 4.38
N ALA A 165 -3.29 -3.98 4.41
CA ALA A 165 -3.64 -4.82 5.56
C ALA A 165 -2.43 -5.40 6.31
N ASN A 166 -1.23 -5.42 5.73
CA ASN A 166 -0.04 -5.99 6.36
C ASN A 166 0.74 -4.92 7.14
N SER A 167 0.85 -5.08 8.45
CA SER A 167 1.60 -4.15 9.30
C SER A 167 3.11 -4.20 9.12
N LYS A 168 3.66 -5.30 8.57
CA LYS A 168 5.10 -5.48 8.30
C LYS A 168 5.39 -5.50 6.79
N PHE A 169 4.62 -4.75 6.00
CA PHE A 169 4.72 -4.77 4.54
C PHE A 169 6.12 -4.39 4.00
N ASP A 170 6.87 -3.60 4.74
CA ASP A 170 8.22 -3.14 4.37
C ASP A 170 9.32 -4.16 4.61
N HIS A 171 9.02 -5.30 5.24
CA HIS A 171 9.97 -6.37 5.52
C HIS A 171 9.59 -7.66 4.78
N PHE A 172 10.57 -8.33 4.19
CA PHE A 172 10.37 -9.59 3.46
C PHE A 172 9.67 -10.66 4.32
N ALA A 173 10.17 -10.92 5.54
CA ALA A 173 9.56 -11.86 6.48
C ALA A 173 8.10 -11.48 6.83
N GLY A 174 7.80 -10.18 6.91
CA GLY A 174 6.44 -9.71 7.15
C GLY A 174 5.49 -9.95 5.98
N GLN A 175 5.98 -9.81 4.74
CA GLN A 175 5.22 -10.13 3.54
C GLN A 175 4.94 -11.64 3.45
N GLU A 176 5.93 -12.46 3.77
CA GLU A 176 5.84 -13.92 3.78
C GLU A 176 4.85 -14.44 4.84
N GLU A 177 4.99 -14.01 6.10
CA GLU A 177 4.05 -14.31 7.19
C GLU A 177 2.60 -14.00 6.77
N TRP A 178 2.40 -12.85 6.12
CA TRP A 178 1.09 -12.44 5.64
C TRP A 178 0.57 -13.35 4.53
N ILE A 179 1.39 -13.68 3.52
CA ILE A 179 1.00 -14.58 2.42
C ILE A 179 0.58 -15.94 2.99
N ASN A 180 1.35 -16.49 3.91
CA ASN A 180 1.03 -17.75 4.57
C ASN A 180 -0.28 -17.67 5.35
N SER A 181 -0.54 -16.57 6.05
CA SER A 181 -1.82 -16.37 6.74
C SER A 181 -3.01 -16.38 5.78
N GLN A 182 -2.88 -15.74 4.62
CA GLN A 182 -3.94 -15.70 3.61
C GLN A 182 -4.12 -17.06 2.94
N LEU A 183 -3.02 -17.79 2.68
CA LEU A 183 -3.08 -19.14 2.13
C LEU A 183 -3.80 -20.10 3.08
N LYS A 184 -3.44 -20.09 4.37
CA LYS A 184 -4.12 -20.86 5.42
C LYS A 184 -5.62 -20.54 5.49
N ARG A 185 -5.97 -19.25 5.48
CA ARG A 185 -7.39 -18.81 5.44
C ARG A 185 -8.10 -19.36 4.22
N LYS A 186 -7.49 -19.26 3.03
CA LYS A 186 -8.09 -19.73 1.77
C LYS A 186 -8.28 -21.24 1.75
N ILE A 187 -7.31 -22.01 2.24
CA ILE A 187 -7.42 -23.47 2.43
C ILE A 187 -8.64 -23.80 3.29
N ASN A 188 -8.80 -23.12 4.42
CA ASN A 188 -9.90 -23.37 5.36
C ASN A 188 -11.28 -22.98 4.81
N THR A 189 -11.35 -21.97 3.93
CA THR A 189 -12.63 -21.51 3.34
C THR A 189 -13.00 -22.23 2.04
N THR A 190 -12.08 -22.98 1.44
CA THR A 190 -12.28 -23.61 0.13
C THR A 190 -13.12 -24.89 0.27
N LYS A 191 -14.28 -24.94 -0.39
CA LYS A 191 -15.17 -26.12 -0.36
C LYS A 191 -14.78 -27.22 -1.36
N LYS A 192 -13.96 -26.93 -2.37
CA LYS A 192 -13.55 -27.89 -3.41
C LYS A 192 -12.29 -28.65 -2.97
N ALA A 193 -12.41 -29.95 -2.73
CA ALA A 193 -11.32 -30.80 -2.26
C ALA A 193 -10.06 -30.73 -3.15
N ALA A 194 -10.21 -30.79 -4.48
CA ALA A 194 -9.09 -30.70 -5.41
C ALA A 194 -8.32 -29.37 -5.29
N THR A 195 -9.03 -28.24 -5.15
CA THR A 195 -8.41 -26.92 -4.97
C THR A 195 -7.75 -26.81 -3.59
N GLN A 196 -8.38 -27.34 -2.55
CA GLN A 196 -7.81 -27.37 -1.20
C GLN A 196 -6.49 -28.15 -1.17
N GLN A 197 -6.44 -29.31 -1.82
CA GLN A 197 -5.23 -30.13 -1.92
C GLN A 197 -4.09 -29.42 -2.66
N SER A 198 -4.37 -28.76 -3.80
CA SER A 198 -3.36 -27.96 -4.50
C SER A 198 -2.83 -26.80 -3.65
N LEU A 199 -3.69 -26.13 -2.89
CA LEU A 199 -3.27 -25.05 -1.99
C LEU A 199 -2.41 -25.58 -0.83
N GLN A 200 -2.71 -26.76 -0.30
CA GLN A 200 -1.89 -27.42 0.73
C GLN A 200 -0.51 -27.82 0.20
N GLN A 201 -0.42 -28.30 -1.05
CA GLN A 201 0.87 -28.58 -1.69
C GLN A 201 1.71 -27.31 -1.85
N ILE A 202 1.09 -26.21 -2.30
CA ILE A 202 1.77 -24.92 -2.41
C ILE A 202 2.27 -24.46 -1.03
N GLN A 203 1.46 -24.62 0.02
CA GLN A 203 1.85 -24.27 1.38
C GLN A 203 3.06 -25.09 1.86
N ALA A 204 3.09 -26.39 1.57
CA ALA A 204 4.21 -27.25 1.96
C ALA A 204 5.51 -26.86 1.25
N VAL A 205 5.45 -26.51 -0.04
CA VAL A 205 6.61 -26.03 -0.81
C VAL A 205 7.12 -24.70 -0.24
N LEU A 206 6.23 -23.76 0.09
CA LEU A 206 6.62 -22.49 0.71
C LEU A 206 7.31 -22.70 2.05
N GLN A 207 6.76 -23.56 2.92
CA GLN A 207 7.37 -23.87 4.21
C GLN A 207 8.76 -24.49 4.04
N SER A 208 8.94 -25.42 3.09
CA SER A 208 10.26 -26.01 2.84
C SER A 208 11.28 -24.99 2.33
N ASN A 209 10.84 -24.01 1.53
CA ASN A 209 11.71 -22.94 1.06
C ASN A 209 12.10 -22.00 2.21
N GLU A 210 11.18 -21.71 3.13
CA GLU A 210 11.45 -20.94 4.36
C GLU A 210 12.53 -21.61 5.22
N ASP A 211 12.38 -22.90 5.48
CA ASP A 211 13.35 -23.68 6.27
C ASP A 211 14.74 -23.64 5.59
N THR A 212 14.78 -23.80 4.26
CA THR A 212 16.02 -23.72 3.48
C THR A 212 16.67 -22.32 3.55
N LEU A 213 15.86 -21.26 3.48
CA LEU A 213 16.35 -19.88 3.61
C LEU A 213 16.91 -19.61 5.01
N ALA A 214 16.29 -20.15 6.06
CA ALA A 214 16.78 -20.03 7.43
C ALA A 214 18.12 -20.74 7.62
N ASP A 215 18.26 -21.97 7.08
CA ASP A 215 19.52 -22.73 7.12
C ASP A 215 20.66 -22.03 6.38
N LEU A 216 20.36 -21.49 5.19
CA LEU A 216 21.33 -20.71 4.40
C LEU A 216 21.74 -19.43 5.14
N ALA A 217 20.80 -18.73 5.77
CA ALA A 217 21.10 -17.53 6.56
C ALA A 217 22.03 -17.85 7.74
N MET A 218 21.77 -18.93 8.48
CA MET A 218 22.65 -19.39 9.57
C MET A 218 24.05 -19.75 9.06
N THR A 219 24.14 -20.43 7.92
CA THR A 219 25.43 -20.80 7.32
C THR A 219 26.25 -19.56 6.95
N VAL A 220 25.62 -18.54 6.34
CA VAL A 220 26.28 -17.28 6.00
C VAL A 220 26.74 -16.51 7.23
N GLU A 221 25.95 -16.52 8.31
CA GLU A 221 26.31 -15.89 9.58
C GLU A 221 27.57 -16.53 10.19
N MET A 222 27.65 -17.86 10.18
CA MET A 222 28.83 -18.61 10.65
C MET A 222 30.07 -18.29 9.83
N MET A 223 29.96 -18.28 8.49
CA MET A 223 31.09 -17.97 7.62
C MET A 223 31.66 -16.55 7.84
N LYS A 224 30.80 -15.57 8.15
CA LYS A 224 31.26 -14.22 8.47
C LYS A 224 32.01 -14.15 9.79
N GLN A 225 31.57 -14.91 10.80
CA GLN A 225 32.26 -14.98 12.08
C GLN A 225 33.64 -15.62 11.94
N ASP A 226 33.78 -16.64 11.08
CA ASP A 226 35.06 -17.29 10.80
C ASP A 226 36.03 -16.42 9.96
N GLU A 227 35.55 -15.39 9.25
CA GLU A 227 36.38 -14.45 8.47
C GLU A 227 36.88 -13.24 9.28
N ASP A 228 36.22 -12.93 10.41
CA ASP A 228 36.56 -11.80 11.30
C ASP A 228 37.56 -12.19 12.43
N ASP A 229 37.90 -13.48 12.56
CA ASP A 229 38.90 -14.06 13.49
C ASP A 229 40.28 -14.32 12.81
#